data_AF-A0A2P8D118-F1
#
_entry.id   AF-A0A2P8D118-F1
#
_cell.length_a   1.000
_cell.length_b   1.000
_cell.length_c   1.000
_cell.angle_alpha   90.00
_cell.angle_beta   90.00
_cell.angle_gamma   90.00
#
_symmetry.space_group_name_H-M   'P 1'
#
loop_
_entity.id
_entity.type
_entity.pdbx_description
1 polymer ?
#
loop_
_entity_poly.entity_id
_entity_poly.type
_entity_poly.pdbx_seq_one_letter_code
_entity_poly.pdbx_strand_id
1 'polypeptide(L)' 'MNPDTHGNQEVQGSLDEAGRQLELAIHDSRVAFDCIALEDLERAHTSAITARAAVDAAEYALRVELERRTADEEDAGSG' A
#
# COMPACT_ATOMS: atom_id res chain seq x y z
N MET A 1 5.84 18.89 -24.62
CA MET A 1 5.98 17.91 -23.52
C MET A 1 5.67 18.69 -22.25
N ASN A 2 4.53 18.43 -21.60
CA ASN A 2 4.16 19.16 -20.38
C ASN A 2 4.86 18.51 -19.17
N PRO A 3 5.48 19.30 -18.27
CA PRO A 3 6.16 18.78 -17.09
C PRO A 3 5.18 18.10 -16.10
N ASP A 4 3.91 18.48 -16.12
CA ASP A 4 2.87 18.07 -15.15
C ASP A 4 2.42 16.61 -15.29
N THR A 5 2.78 15.94 -16.40
CA THR A 5 2.35 14.56 -16.69
C THR A 5 3.11 13.51 -15.89
N HIS A 6 4.39 13.73 -15.59
CA HIS A 6 5.20 12.74 -14.86
C HIS A 6 4.80 12.65 -13.38
N GLY A 7 4.55 13.80 -12.74
CA GLY A 7 4.09 13.85 -11.35
C GLY A 7 2.75 13.15 -11.14
N ASN A 8 1.77 13.36 -12.02
CA ASN A 8 0.47 12.69 -11.92
C ASN A 8 0.54 11.17 -12.16
N GLN A 9 1.50 10.69 -12.95
CA GLN A 9 1.65 9.27 -13.27
C GLN A 9 2.32 8.48 -12.14
N GLU A 10 3.25 9.11 -11.40
CA GLU A 10 3.82 8.56 -10.16
C GLU A 10 2.78 8.47 -9.03
N VAL A 11 1.85 9.43 -8.99
CA VAL A 11 0.72 9.48 -8.03
C VAL A 11 -0.28 8.37 -8.25
N GLN A 12 -0.75 8.23 -9.50
CA GLN A 12 -1.63 7.12 -9.86
C GLN A 12 -0.94 5.78 -9.61
N GLY A 13 0.36 5.68 -9.91
CA GLY A 13 1.17 4.51 -9.58
C GLY A 13 1.20 4.17 -8.09
N SER A 14 1.29 5.18 -7.21
CA SER A 14 1.35 5.00 -5.75
C SER A 14 0.01 4.54 -5.16
N LEU A 15 -1.10 5.14 -5.59
CA LEU A 15 -2.44 4.70 -5.14
C LEU A 15 -2.81 3.31 -5.67
N ASP A 16 -2.48 3.03 -6.94
CA ASP A 16 -2.69 1.70 -7.51
C ASP A 16 -1.83 0.66 -6.81
N GLU A 17 -0.60 1.01 -6.41
CA GLU A 17 0.27 0.14 -5.62
C GLU A 17 -0.28 -0.12 -4.22
N ALA A 18 -0.78 0.92 -3.54
CA ALA A 18 -1.46 0.75 -2.25
C ALA A 18 -2.63 -0.23 -2.35
N GLY A 19 -3.47 -0.10 -3.39
CA GLY A 19 -4.58 -1.02 -3.65
C GLY A 19 -4.12 -2.46 -3.86
N ARG A 20 -3.13 -2.67 -4.74
CA ARG A 20 -2.55 -4.01 -5.01
C ARG A 20 -2.00 -4.66 -3.73
N GLN A 21 -1.25 -3.90 -2.94
CA GLN A 21 -0.67 -4.42 -1.70
C GLN A 21 -1.74 -4.78 -0.66
N LEU A 22 -2.81 -3.98 -0.55
CA LEU A 22 -3.94 -4.32 0.34
C LEU A 22 -4.68 -5.58 -0.11
N GLU A 23 -4.83 -5.82 -1.40
CA GLU A 23 -5.41 -7.06 -1.91
C GLU A 23 -4.56 -8.28 -1.55
N LEU A 24 -3.22 -8.19 -1.68
CA LEU A 24 -2.29 -9.21 -1.25
C LEU A 24 -2.38 -9.45 0.27
N ALA A 25 -2.41 -8.38 1.07
CA ALA A 25 -2.54 -8.47 2.52
C ALA A 25 -3.83 -9.19 2.95
N ILE A 26 -4.96 -8.88 2.29
CA ILE A 26 -6.25 -9.55 2.53
C ILE A 26 -6.16 -11.03 2.16
N HIS A 27 -5.58 -11.35 1.01
CA HIS A 27 -5.37 -12.72 0.58
C HIS A 27 -4.57 -13.51 1.62
N ASP A 28 -3.41 -13.00 2.02
CA ASP A 28 -2.52 -13.70 2.95
C ASP A 28 -3.11 -13.80 4.36
N SER A 29 -3.87 -12.79 4.78
CA SER A 29 -4.64 -12.85 6.04
C SER A 29 -5.69 -13.96 6.03
N ARG A 30 -6.37 -14.17 4.89
CA ARG A 30 -7.34 -15.27 4.72
C ARG A 30 -6.64 -16.62 4.75
N VAL A 31 -5.53 -16.77 4.03
CA VAL A 31 -4.73 -18.01 4.05
C VAL A 31 -4.24 -18.32 5.46
N ALA A 32 -3.77 -17.30 6.21
CA ALA A 32 -3.34 -17.49 7.59
C ALA A 32 -4.49 -17.99 8.49
N PHE A 33 -5.69 -17.42 8.34
CA PHE A 33 -6.88 -17.85 9.09
C PHE A 33 -7.26 -19.30 8.77
N ASP A 34 -7.28 -19.68 7.49
CA ASP A 34 -7.60 -21.05 7.07
C ASP A 34 -6.55 -22.04 7.59
N CYS A 35 -5.26 -21.68 7.57
CA CYS A 35 -4.18 -22.51 8.11
C CYS A 35 -4.30 -22.70 9.64
N ILE A 36 -4.75 -21.70 10.39
CA ILE A 36 -5.02 -21.84 11.84
C ILE A 36 -6.10 -22.91 12.08
N ALA A 37 -7.18 -22.90 11.30
CA ALA A 37 -8.26 -23.89 11.44
C ALA A 37 -7.81 -25.32 11.09
N LEU A 38 -6.75 -25.46 10.30
CA LEU A 38 -6.13 -26.74 9.92
C LEU A 38 -4.96 -27.15 10.82
N GLU A 39 -4.66 -26.37 11.88
CA GLU A 39 -3.50 -26.54 12.77
C GLU A 39 -2.12 -26.46 12.06
N ASP A 40 -2.07 -25.88 10.85
CA ASP A 40 -0.84 -25.62 10.10
C ASP A 40 -0.22 -24.27 10.50
N LEU A 41 0.33 -24.21 11.72
CA LEU A 41 0.78 -22.96 12.33
C LEU A 41 2.01 -22.33 11.68
N GLU A 42 2.91 -23.14 11.10
CA GLU A 42 4.10 -22.63 10.40
C GLU A 42 3.69 -21.84 9.16
N ARG A 43 2.76 -22.40 8.38
CA ARG A 43 2.23 -21.74 7.19
C ARG A 43 1.37 -20.54 7.56
N ALA A 44 0.55 -20.64 8.61
CA ALA A 44 -0.21 -19.50 9.14
C ALA A 44 0.71 -18.33 9.53
N HIS A 45 1.79 -18.62 10.26
CA HIS A 45 2.77 -17.62 10.67
C HIS A 45 3.47 -16.95 9.47
N THR A 46 3.84 -17.75 8.47
CA THR A 46 4.45 -17.23 7.24
C THR A 46 3.49 -16.29 6.50
N SER A 47 2.25 -16.71 6.28
CA SER A 47 1.23 -15.88 5.64
C SER A 47 0.94 -14.60 6.43
N ALA A 48 0.92 -14.66 7.77
CA ALA A 48 0.76 -13.47 8.61
C ALA A 48 1.94 -12.47 8.46
N ILE A 49 3.18 -12.95 8.32
CA ILE A 49 4.34 -12.09 8.06
C ILE A 49 4.22 -11.41 6.69
N THR A 50 3.84 -12.15 5.65
CA THR A 50 3.67 -11.58 4.30
C THR A 50 2.53 -10.55 4.27
N ALA A 51 1.41 -10.85 4.93
CA ALA A 51 0.31 -9.91 5.06
C ALA A 51 0.76 -8.59 5.72
N ARG A 52 1.56 -8.67 6.80
CA ARG A 52 2.11 -7.47 7.44
C ARG A 52 3.01 -6.68 6.50
N ALA A 53 3.92 -7.34 5.79
CA ALA A 53 4.81 -6.68 4.83
C ALA A 53 4.03 -5.95 3.72
N ALA A 54 2.95 -6.56 3.22
CA ALA A 54 2.08 -5.92 2.24
C ALA A 54 1.32 -4.71 2.82
N VAL A 55 0.85 -4.79 4.07
CA VAL A 55 0.26 -3.63 4.77
C VAL A 55 1.29 -2.50 4.93
N ASP A 56 2.52 -2.81 5.32
CA ASP A 56 3.58 -1.82 5.46
C ASP A 56 3.89 -1.12 4.12
N ALA A 57 3.89 -1.87 3.01
CA ALA A 57 4.05 -1.32 1.67
C ALA A 57 2.89 -0.42 1.25
N ALA A 58 1.64 -0.83 1.56
CA ALA A 58 0.46 -0.02 1.29
C ALA A 58 0.46 1.29 2.10
N GLU A 59 0.81 1.22 3.39
CA GLU A 59 0.95 2.41 4.25
C GLU A 59 1.98 3.37 3.68
N TYR A 60 3.14 2.87 3.27
CA TYR A 60 4.18 3.69 2.67
C TYR A 60 3.67 4.44 1.43
N ALA A 61 3.01 3.74 0.51
CA ALA A 61 2.49 4.35 -0.71
C ALA A 61 1.41 5.42 -0.42
N LEU A 62 0.55 5.18 0.57
CA LEU A 62 -0.44 6.17 1.03
C LEU A 62 0.23 7.39 1.67
N ARG A 63 1.26 7.18 2.50
CA ARG A 63 1.99 8.26 3.16
C ARG A 63 2.67 9.18 2.14
N VAL A 64 3.32 8.62 1.13
CA VAL A 64 3.94 9.39 0.03
C VAL A 64 2.90 10.28 -0.66
N GLU A 65 1.71 9.76 -0.95
CA GLU A 65 0.66 10.55 -1.59
C GLU A 65 0.08 11.64 -0.67
N LEU A 66 -0.04 11.37 0.63
CA LEU A 66 -0.48 12.38 1.61
C LEU A 66 0.52 13.54 1.75
N GLU A 67 1.81 13.21 1.86
CA GLU A 67 2.89 14.20 1.95
C GLU A 67 2.92 15.09 0.70
N ARG A 68 2.77 14.50 -0.49
CA ARG A 68 2.71 15.24 -1.75
C ARG A 68 1.51 16.19 -1.81
N ARG A 69 0.30 15.73 -1.46
CA ARG A 69 -0.90 16.59 -1.44
C ARG A 69 -0.75 17.78 -0.50
N THR A 70 -0.11 17.54 0.65
CA THR A 70 0.17 18.60 1.63
C THR A 70 1.13 19.63 1.02
N ALA A 71 2.18 19.20 0.31
CA ALA A 71 3.11 20.10 -0.36
C ALA A 71 2.45 20.92 -1.49
N ASP A 72 1.57 20.30 -2.29
CA ASP A 72 0.80 21.00 -3.34
C ASP A 72 -0.10 22.11 -2.74
N GLU A 73 -0.74 21.84 -1.60
CA GLU A 73 -1.60 22.82 -0.90
C GLU A 73 -0.80 24.01 -0.35
N GLU A 74 0.41 23.76 0.17
CA GLU A 74 1.32 24.81 0.66
C GLU A 74 1.82 25.73 -0.46
N ASP A 75 2.15 25.16 -1.64
CA ASP A 75 2.60 25.93 -2.81
C ASP A 75 1.45 26.78 -3.40
N ALA A 76 0.22 26.25 -3.42
CA ALA A 76 -0.97 26.96 -3.89
C ALA A 76 -1.40 28.12 -2.97
N GLY A 77 -1.06 28.09 -1.68
CA GLY A 77 -1.38 29.14 -0.71
C GLY A 77 -0.39 30.30 -0.63
N SER A 78 0.79 30.17 -1.26
CA SER A 78 1.87 31.18 -1.23
C SER A 78 1.90 32.12 -2.46
N GLY A 79 0.96 31.98 -3.41
CA GLY A 79 0.84 32.82 -4.62
C GLY A 79 -0.25 33.87 -4.54
#